data_AF-A0A2N7RMJ0-F1
#
_entry.id   AF-A0A2N7RMJ0-F1
#
_cell.length_a   1.000
_cell.length_b   1.000
_cell.length_c   1.000
_cell.angle_alpha   90.00
_cell.angle_beta   90.00
_cell.angle_gamma   90.00
#
_symmetry.space_group_name_H-M   'P 1'
#
loop_
_entity.id
_entity.type
_entity.pdbx_description
1 polymer ?
#
loop_
_entity_poly.entity_id
_entity_poly.type
_entity_poly.pdbx_seq_one_letter_code
_entity_poly.pdbx_strand_id
1 'polypeptide(L)'
;MFGRKKNLEEDHAPQADKQYEKKYTDDSFWDKVVKFARTAGREVIEKALWLYYAAQQPNTPLWAKTAIYGALGYFISPIDAIPDITPVVGYADDLAVLAAAVATVATYITADVKQRAADKLRGWFGA
;
A
#
# COMPACT_ATOMS: atom_id res chain seq x y z
N MET A 1 1.49 -36.90 66.42
CA MET A 1 2.21 -35.61 66.61
C MET A 1 3.00 -35.34 65.34
N PHE A 2 3.04 -34.09 64.86
CA PHE A 2 3.61 -33.61 63.58
C PHE A 2 2.79 -34.01 62.33
N GLY A 3 2.15 -33.14 61.55
CA GLY A 3 2.39 -31.71 61.30
C GLY A 3 3.09 -31.55 59.95
N ARG A 4 2.32 -31.36 58.87
CA ARG A 4 2.73 -30.58 57.69
C ARG A 4 1.51 -30.26 56.82
N LYS A 5 1.18 -28.97 56.78
CA LYS A 5 0.31 -28.35 55.78
C LYS A 5 1.11 -28.21 54.46
N LYS A 6 0.48 -28.56 53.35
CA LYS A 6 0.76 -28.07 51.98
C LYS A 6 -0.63 -27.87 51.35
N ASN A 7 -1.15 -26.68 51.02
CA ASN A 7 -0.64 -25.58 50.19
C ASN A 7 -0.06 -26.16 48.88
N LEU A 8 -0.61 -25.95 47.68
CA LEU A 8 -1.38 -24.84 47.08
C LEU A 8 -2.18 -25.37 45.87
N GLU A 9 -3.23 -24.65 45.49
CA GLU A 9 -3.89 -24.72 44.18
C GLU A 9 -2.89 -24.63 43.01
N GLU A 10 -3.02 -25.51 42.01
CA GLU A 10 -2.50 -25.30 40.66
C GLU A 10 -3.61 -25.57 39.65
N ASP A 11 -4.44 -24.55 39.44
CA ASP A 11 -5.40 -24.47 38.35
C ASP A 11 -4.64 -24.41 37.02
N HIS A 12 -4.70 -25.49 36.24
CA HIS A 12 -4.26 -25.54 34.86
C HIS A 12 -5.19 -24.71 33.97
N ALA A 13 -4.97 -23.40 33.89
CA ALA A 13 -5.48 -22.58 32.81
C ALA A 13 -4.54 -22.69 31.59
N PRO A 14 -5.05 -22.95 30.37
CA PRO A 14 -4.21 -22.92 29.19
C PRO A 14 -3.75 -21.48 28.94
N GLN A 15 -2.44 -21.24 29.01
CA GLN A 15 -1.84 -20.01 28.53
C GLN A 15 -1.97 -20.00 27.01
N ALA A 16 -2.98 -19.31 26.52
CA ALA A 16 -3.08 -18.93 25.11
C ALA A 16 -1.97 -17.91 24.84
N ASP A 17 -0.84 -18.39 24.32
CA ASP A 17 0.30 -17.58 23.95
C ASP A 17 -0.13 -16.50 22.94
N LYS A 18 -0.05 -15.26 23.41
CA LYS A 18 -0.33 -14.02 22.69
C LYS A 18 0.75 -13.74 21.65
N GLN A 19 0.86 -14.60 20.65
CA GLN A 19 1.80 -14.42 19.54
C GLN A 19 1.09 -14.03 18.23
N TYR A 20 0.12 -13.12 18.32
CA TYR A 20 -0.58 -12.58 17.14
C TYR A 20 -0.76 -11.06 17.17
N GLU A 21 0.11 -10.34 17.88
CA GLU A 21 0.25 -8.89 17.68
C GLU A 21 1.48 -8.59 16.84
N LYS A 22 1.45 -9.00 15.56
CA LYS A 22 2.24 -8.32 14.54
C LYS A 22 1.63 -6.93 14.40
N LYS A 23 2.17 -5.96 15.14
CA LYS A 23 1.92 -4.54 14.91
C LYS A 23 2.18 -4.25 13.44
N TYR A 24 1.11 -4.07 12.68
CA TYR A 24 1.13 -3.46 11.37
C TYR A 24 1.39 -1.97 11.61
N THR A 25 2.66 -1.59 11.74
CA THR A 25 3.03 -0.17 11.77
C THR A 25 3.05 0.32 10.33
N ASP A 26 2.32 1.42 10.06
CA ASP A 26 2.20 2.07 8.76
C ASP A 26 3.57 2.31 8.07
N ASP A 27 4.63 2.49 8.86
CA ASP A 27 6.00 2.68 8.37
C ASP A 27 6.48 1.52 7.49
N SER A 28 6.14 0.28 7.83
CA SER A 28 6.56 -0.89 7.05
C SER A 28 5.84 -1.01 5.70
N PHE A 29 4.63 -0.45 5.60
CA PHE A 29 3.90 -0.33 4.34
C PHE A 29 4.56 0.73 3.46
N TRP A 30 4.85 1.91 4.03
CA TRP A 30 5.53 2.98 3.31
C TRP A 30 6.93 2.58 2.86
N ASP A 31 7.69 1.84 3.66
CA ASP A 31 9.00 1.31 3.26
C ASP A 31 8.92 0.37 2.06
N LYS A 32 7.90 -0.49 2.02
CA LYS A 32 7.64 -1.36 0.87
C LYS A 32 7.26 -0.54 -0.36
N VAL A 33 6.38 0.43 -0.21
CA VAL A 33 5.98 1.35 -1.29
C VAL A 33 7.19 2.11 -1.81
N VAL A 34 8.05 2.65 -0.94
CA VAL A 34 9.28 3.38 -1.32
C VAL A 34 10.29 2.45 -2.01
N LYS A 35 10.42 1.21 -1.55
CA LYS A 35 11.31 0.23 -2.19
C LYS A 35 10.80 -0.16 -3.58
N PHE A 36 9.50 -0.42 -3.74
CA PHE A 36 8.88 -0.64 -5.04
C PHE A 36 8.98 0.61 -5.93
N ALA A 37 8.81 1.80 -5.36
CA ALA A 37 8.95 3.08 -6.06
C ALA A 37 10.35 3.28 -6.66
N ARG A 38 11.41 2.85 -5.96
CA ARG A 38 12.78 2.84 -6.49
C ARG A 38 12.95 1.88 -7.66
N THR A 39 12.22 0.76 -7.68
CA THR A 39 12.27 -0.25 -8.75
C THR A 39 11.41 0.12 -9.96
N ALA A 40 10.18 0.61 -9.74
CA ALA A 40 9.22 1.01 -10.78
C ALA A 40 9.62 2.32 -11.48
N GLY A 41 10.41 3.16 -10.82
CA GLY A 41 10.89 4.43 -11.36
C GLY A 41 10.04 5.63 -10.94
N ARG A 42 10.69 6.80 -10.87
CA ARG A 42 10.10 8.07 -10.40
C ARG A 42 8.83 8.44 -11.17
N GLU A 43 8.81 8.21 -12.49
CA GLU A 43 7.67 8.59 -13.35
C GLU A 43 6.41 7.77 -13.06
N VAL A 44 6.55 6.46 -12.86
CA VAL A 44 5.42 5.57 -12.56
C VAL A 44 4.76 5.98 -11.24
N ILE A 45 5.59 6.29 -10.26
CA ILE A 45 5.14 6.72 -8.93
C ILE A 45 4.53 8.12 -8.99
N GLU A 46 5.04 9.00 -9.84
CA GLU A 46 4.39 10.28 -10.13
C GLU A 46 2.96 10.07 -10.63
N LYS A 47 2.76 9.17 -11.60
CA LYS A 47 1.43 8.88 -12.16
C LYS A 47 0.50 8.25 -11.13
N ALA A 48 0.98 7.33 -10.31
CA ALA A 48 0.22 6.78 -9.20
C ALA A 48 -0.19 7.87 -8.19
N LEU A 49 0.70 8.82 -7.88
CA LEU A 49 0.39 9.96 -7.00
C LEU A 49 -0.60 10.93 -7.64
N TRP A 50 -0.53 11.17 -8.95
CA TRP A 50 -1.55 11.96 -9.66
C TRP A 50 -2.94 11.35 -9.49
N LEU A 51 -3.08 10.04 -9.71
CA LEU A 51 -4.34 9.34 -9.51
C LEU A 51 -4.79 9.44 -8.04
N TYR A 52 -3.90 9.12 -7.10
CA TYR A 52 -4.20 9.15 -5.66
C TYR A 52 -4.73 10.52 -5.19
N TYR A 53 -4.08 11.61 -5.59
CA TYR A 53 -4.52 12.95 -5.21
C TYR A 53 -5.74 13.43 -6.02
N ALA A 54 -5.90 13.02 -7.28
CA ALA A 54 -7.12 13.30 -8.04
C ALA A 54 -8.34 12.64 -7.39
N ALA A 55 -8.24 11.42 -6.88
CA ALA A 55 -9.35 10.75 -6.19
C ALA A 55 -9.75 11.41 -4.85
N GLN A 56 -8.89 12.25 -4.27
CA GLN A 56 -9.20 13.01 -3.05
C GLN A 56 -9.90 14.33 -3.31
N GLN A 57 -9.85 14.85 -4.54
CA GLN A 57 -10.46 16.13 -4.84
C GLN A 57 -12.00 16.03 -4.68
N PRO A 58 -12.65 17.06 -4.11
CA PRO A 58 -14.09 17.06 -3.88
C PRO A 58 -14.89 17.07 -5.19
N ASN A 59 -14.33 17.66 -6.25
CA ASN A 59 -14.94 17.75 -7.58
C ASN A 59 -14.74 16.50 -8.46
N THR A 60 -13.95 15.50 -8.01
CA THR A 60 -13.80 14.25 -8.74
C THR A 60 -15.07 13.41 -8.57
N PRO A 61 -15.77 13.05 -9.67
CA PRO A 61 -17.01 12.28 -9.58
C PRO A 61 -16.74 10.84 -9.12
N LEU A 62 -17.77 10.20 -8.58
CA LEU A 62 -17.66 8.87 -7.99
C LEU A 62 -17.10 7.82 -8.97
N TRP A 63 -17.57 7.81 -10.22
CA TRP A 63 -17.08 6.88 -11.25
C TRP A 63 -15.57 7.00 -11.47
N ALA A 64 -15.03 8.22 -11.45
CA ALA A 64 -13.60 8.47 -11.64
C ALA A 64 -12.81 8.01 -10.41
N LYS A 65 -13.33 8.25 -9.20
CA LYS A 65 -12.74 7.71 -7.96
C LYS A 65 -12.69 6.19 -7.98
N THR A 66 -13.78 5.54 -8.40
CA THR A 66 -13.82 4.07 -8.53
C THR A 66 -12.80 3.55 -9.53
N ALA A 67 -12.69 4.16 -10.70
CA ALA A 67 -11.69 3.79 -11.70
C ALA A 67 -10.26 3.97 -11.17
N ILE A 68 -9.98 5.10 -10.50
CA ILE A 68 -8.69 5.38 -9.87
C ILE A 68 -8.35 4.33 -8.82
N TYR A 69 -9.25 4.07 -7.87
CA TYR A 69 -8.99 3.10 -6.80
C TYR A 69 -8.87 1.67 -7.34
N GLY A 70 -9.58 1.33 -8.42
CA GLY A 70 -9.38 0.07 -9.14
C GLY A 70 -7.96 -0.03 -9.71
N ALA A 71 -7.52 0.99 -10.44
CA ALA A 71 -6.17 1.02 -11.02
C ALA A 71 -5.04 1.03 -9.98
N LEU A 72 -5.19 1.81 -8.90
CA LEU A 72 -4.24 1.84 -7.79
C LEU A 72 -4.26 0.55 -6.98
N GLY A 73 -5.44 -0.04 -6.79
CA GLY A 73 -5.59 -1.33 -6.15
C GLY A 73 -4.89 -2.44 -6.93
N TYR A 74 -5.05 -2.45 -8.26
CA TYR A 74 -4.31 -3.34 -9.16
C TYR A 74 -2.80 -3.11 -9.04
N PHE A 75 -2.35 -1.86 -9.14
CA PHE A 75 -0.94 -1.48 -9.06
C PHE A 75 -0.23 -1.81 -7.72
N ILE A 76 -0.97 -1.81 -6.58
CA ILE A 76 -0.40 -2.00 -5.23
C ILE A 76 -0.69 -3.40 -4.66
N SER A 77 -1.65 -4.13 -5.22
CA SER A 77 -2.03 -5.47 -4.77
C SER A 77 -0.77 -6.35 -4.55
N PRO A 78 -0.68 -7.13 -3.45
CA PRO A 78 0.53 -7.91 -3.11
C PRO A 78 0.81 -9.10 -4.05
N ILE A 79 0.27 -9.04 -5.25
CA ILE A 79 -0.37 -10.08 -6.05
C ILE A 79 -0.66 -9.39 -7.40
N ASP A 80 -0.37 -9.82 -8.61
CA ASP A 80 0.10 -11.09 -9.17
C ASP A 80 0.38 -12.22 -8.16
N ALA A 81 -0.68 -12.74 -7.54
CA ALA A 81 -0.61 -13.72 -6.47
C ALA A 81 0.04 -14.98 -7.03
N ILE A 82 1.26 -15.26 -6.55
CA ILE A 82 1.91 -16.57 -6.57
C ILE A 82 2.54 -16.95 -7.94
N PRO A 83 3.74 -17.58 -7.90
CA PRO A 83 4.87 -17.18 -8.69
C PRO A 83 5.24 -18.18 -9.79
N ASP A 84 5.58 -17.69 -10.98
CA ASP A 84 6.32 -18.48 -11.97
C ASP A 84 7.46 -17.62 -12.57
N ILE A 85 8.68 -17.87 -12.07
CA ILE A 85 9.95 -18.02 -12.78
C ILE A 85 10.09 -17.34 -14.17
N THR A 86 9.65 -16.10 -14.33
CA THR A 86 9.85 -15.32 -15.55
C THR A 86 10.19 -13.88 -15.17
N PRO A 87 11.47 -13.52 -15.03
CA PRO A 87 11.86 -12.32 -14.27
C PRO A 87 11.49 -10.96 -14.86
N VAL A 88 10.73 -10.86 -15.96
CA VAL A 88 10.72 -9.63 -16.81
C VAL A 88 9.36 -9.22 -17.42
N VAL A 89 8.30 -10.04 -17.44
CA VAL A 89 7.17 -9.83 -18.39
C VAL A 89 5.86 -9.24 -17.80
N GLY A 90 5.65 -9.24 -16.48
CA GLY A 90 4.37 -8.84 -15.86
C GLY A 90 4.21 -7.36 -15.45
N TYR A 91 5.11 -6.47 -15.87
CA TYR A 91 5.01 -5.03 -15.49
C TYR A 91 4.32 -4.17 -16.55
N ALA A 92 4.23 -4.66 -17.79
CA ALA A 92 3.76 -3.84 -18.91
C ALA A 92 2.24 -3.60 -18.87
N ASP A 93 1.47 -4.59 -18.42
CA ASP A 93 0.03 -4.53 -18.23
C ASP A 93 -0.35 -3.62 -17.04
N ASP A 94 0.37 -3.69 -15.92
CA ASP A 94 0.22 -2.74 -14.80
C ASP A 94 0.43 -1.29 -15.25
N LEU A 95 1.49 -1.04 -16.02
CA LEU A 95 1.77 0.29 -16.57
C LEU A 95 0.71 0.72 -17.58
N ALA A 96 0.18 -0.20 -18.39
CA ALA A 96 -0.90 0.09 -19.31
C ALA A 96 -2.19 0.47 -18.58
N VAL A 97 -2.54 -0.26 -17.50
CA VAL A 97 -3.71 0.06 -16.66
C VAL A 97 -3.54 1.42 -15.98
N LEU A 98 -2.35 1.69 -15.43
CA LEU A 98 -2.05 2.98 -14.79
C LEU A 98 -2.12 4.14 -15.80
N ALA A 99 -1.53 3.97 -16.99
CA ALA A 99 -1.55 4.97 -18.05
C ALA A 99 -2.98 5.22 -18.57
N ALA A 100 -3.76 4.15 -18.77
CA ALA A 100 -5.16 4.24 -19.17
C ALA A 100 -5.99 4.98 -18.11
N ALA A 101 -5.77 4.72 -16.83
CA ALA A 101 -6.44 5.44 -15.75
C ALA A 101 -6.08 6.94 -15.79
N VAL A 102 -4.79 7.29 -15.94
CA VAL A 102 -4.34 8.69 -16.06
C VAL A 102 -5.02 9.38 -17.24
N ALA A 103 -5.06 8.74 -18.40
CA ALA A 103 -5.73 9.29 -19.58
C ALA A 103 -7.23 9.47 -19.34
N THR A 104 -7.88 8.49 -18.71
CA THR A 104 -9.33 8.48 -18.44
C THR A 104 -9.73 9.61 -17.49
N VAL A 105 -8.91 9.91 -16.48
CA VAL A 105 -9.22 10.93 -15.47
C VAL A 105 -8.43 12.23 -15.64
N ALA A 106 -7.81 12.45 -16.80
CA ALA A 106 -6.88 13.56 -17.03
C ALA A 106 -7.47 14.94 -16.69
N THR A 107 -8.77 15.13 -16.89
CA THR A 107 -9.49 16.36 -16.56
C THR A 107 -9.55 16.67 -15.06
N TYR A 108 -9.37 15.67 -14.20
CA TYR A 108 -9.33 15.79 -12.73
C TYR A 108 -7.89 15.91 -12.19
N ILE A 109 -6.87 15.76 -13.04
CA ILE A 109 -5.45 15.92 -12.68
C ILE A 109 -5.07 17.40 -12.80
N THR A 110 -5.51 18.19 -11.82
CA THR A 110 -5.31 19.64 -11.76
C THR A 110 -3.85 20.00 -11.45
N ALA A 111 -3.53 21.30 -11.57
CA ALA A 111 -2.22 21.81 -11.16
C ALA A 111 -1.92 21.53 -9.67
N ASP A 112 -2.93 21.64 -8.80
CA ASP A 112 -2.81 21.30 -7.37
C ASP A 112 -2.47 19.82 -7.16
N VAL A 113 -3.13 18.91 -7.87
CA VAL A 113 -2.83 17.48 -7.85
C VAL A 113 -1.38 17.20 -8.24
N LYS A 114 -0.91 17.82 -9.34
CA LYS A 114 0.48 17.67 -9.81
C LYS A 114 1.48 18.22 -8.80
N GLN A 115 1.17 19.37 -8.18
CA GLN A 115 2.03 19.97 -7.17
C GLN A 115 2.17 19.07 -5.94
N ARG A 116 1.05 18.56 -5.40
CA ARG A 116 1.05 17.65 -4.24
C ARG A 116 1.84 16.37 -4.52
N ALA A 117 1.74 15.83 -5.74
CA ALA A 117 2.54 14.69 -6.17
C ALA A 117 4.04 15.03 -6.22
N ALA A 118 4.41 16.16 -6.81
CA ALA A 118 5.80 16.61 -6.90
C ALA A 118 6.42 16.86 -5.50
N ASP A 119 5.67 17.44 -4.57
CA ASP A 119 6.09 17.65 -3.18
C ASP A 119 6.37 16.32 -2.49
N LYS A 120 5.47 15.34 -2.65
CA LYS A 120 5.64 14.01 -2.08
C LYS A 120 6.85 13.28 -2.67
N LEU A 121 7.04 13.36 -3.99
CA LEU A 121 8.19 12.77 -4.68
C LEU A 121 9.51 13.38 -4.23
N ARG A 122 9.60 14.70 -4.08
CA ARG A 122 10.80 15.36 -3.54
C ARG A 122 11.14 14.85 -2.15
N GLY A 123 10.13 14.65 -1.29
CA GLY A 123 10.31 14.07 0.04
C GLY A 123 10.84 12.63 0.01
N TRP A 124 10.51 11.84 -1.02
CA TRP A 124 10.91 10.43 -1.12
C TRP A 124 12.24 10.18 -1.85
N PHE A 125 12.51 10.94 -2.90
CA PHE A 125 13.65 10.70 -3.79
C PHE A 125 14.81 11.69 -3.58
N GLY A 126 14.62 12.73 -2.77
CA GLY A 126 15.55 13.85 -2.72
C GLY A 126 15.39 14.75 -3.96
N ALA A 127 15.91 15.98 -3.88
CA ALA A 127 15.88 16.95 -4.97
C ALA A 127 16.62 16.43 -6.22
#